data_AF-A0A5E5BY32-F1
#
_entry.id   AF-A0A5E5BY32-F1
#
_cell.length_a   1.000
_cell.length_b   1.000
_cell.length_c   1.000
_cell.angle_alpha   90.00
_cell.angle_beta   90.00
_cell.angle_gamma   90.00
#
_symmetry.space_group_name_H-M   'P 1'
#
loop_
_entity.id
_entity.type
_entity.pdbx_description
1 polymer ?
#
loop_
_entity_poly.entity_id
_entity_poly.type
_entity_poly.pdbx_seq_one_letter_code
_entity_poly.pdbx_strand_id
1 'polypeptide(L)'
;MARRLGRQFYDSDHEIEARTGVRIPVIFEHEGEDGFRQREAQTIDELTQRSGIVLATGGGAVLRAENRENIKSRGTVVYLRANPHDLWLRTRRDKNRPLLQTADPRARLEQLFQERDALYRECATFVIETGRPSVNALVNMVLMQLEMAGIVPSNAGAHDAPDAAESAQAETPEVAHDSAHHATAHGGDGDVAQADRDEALQTAPVPPTPDTFPR
;
A
#
# COMPACT_ATOMS: atom_id res chain seq x y z
N MET A 1 4.41 1.67 -16.07
CA MET A 1 3.36 2.21 -16.95
C MET A 1 3.53 3.70 -17.22
N ALA A 2 3.33 4.58 -16.23
CA ALA A 2 3.39 6.03 -16.40
C ALA A 2 4.68 6.52 -17.11
N ARG A 3 5.84 6.02 -16.67
CA ARG A 3 7.15 6.27 -17.31
C ARG A 3 7.18 5.89 -18.80
N ARG A 4 6.66 4.72 -19.16
CA ARG A 4 6.59 4.24 -20.56
C ARG A 4 5.70 5.15 -21.41
N LEU A 5 4.61 5.66 -20.84
CA LEU A 5 3.70 6.58 -21.52
C LEU A 5 4.14 8.05 -21.49
N GLY A 6 5.24 8.40 -20.78
CA GLY A 6 5.61 9.80 -20.53
C GLY A 6 4.55 10.59 -19.74
N ARG A 7 3.78 9.92 -18.88
CA ARG A 7 2.65 10.50 -18.12
C ARG A 7 2.99 10.66 -16.64
N GLN A 8 2.32 11.60 -15.99
CA GLN A 8 2.39 11.71 -14.53
C GLN A 8 1.69 10.52 -13.86
N PHE A 9 2.24 10.06 -12.74
CA PHE A 9 1.66 8.99 -11.93
C PHE A 9 1.08 9.58 -10.64
N TYR A 10 -0.14 9.18 -10.30
CA TYR A 10 -0.77 9.48 -9.02
C TYR A 10 -1.22 8.18 -8.37
N ASP A 11 -1.08 8.10 -7.05
CA ASP A 11 -1.67 7.08 -6.21
C ASP A 11 -2.68 7.79 -5.29
N SER A 12 -3.96 7.38 -5.34
CA SER A 12 -5.00 8.04 -4.57
C SER A 12 -4.75 7.94 -3.06
N ASP A 13 -4.20 6.83 -2.59
CA ASP A 13 -3.93 6.62 -1.17
C ASP A 13 -2.82 7.58 -0.70
N HIS A 14 -1.75 7.72 -1.48
CA HIS A 14 -0.70 8.71 -1.20
C HIS A 14 -1.20 10.15 -1.30
N GLU A 15 -2.08 10.47 -2.25
CA GLU A 15 -2.65 11.81 -2.38
C GLU A 15 -3.52 12.16 -1.16
N ILE A 16 -4.29 11.20 -0.63
CA ILE A 16 -5.06 11.38 0.62
C ILE A 16 -4.12 11.64 1.80
N GLU A 17 -3.06 10.84 1.96
CA GLU A 17 -2.08 11.05 3.04
C GLU A 17 -1.38 12.40 2.93
N ALA A 18 -0.97 12.80 1.72
CA ALA A 18 -0.31 14.08 1.47
C ALA A 18 -1.20 15.29 1.81
N ARG A 19 -2.51 15.22 1.52
CA ARG A 19 -3.47 16.30 1.81
C ARG A 19 -3.84 16.38 3.28
N THR A 20 -3.94 15.24 3.94
CA THR A 20 -4.35 15.16 5.35
C THR A 20 -3.17 15.34 6.31
N GLY A 21 -1.94 15.12 5.83
CA GLY A 21 -0.73 15.16 6.65
C GLY A 21 -0.58 13.97 7.60
N VAL A 22 -1.46 12.96 7.49
CA VAL A 22 -1.48 11.78 8.36
C VAL A 22 -1.64 10.51 7.53
N ARG A 23 -1.21 9.37 8.10
CA ARG A 23 -1.29 8.08 7.41
C ARG A 23 -2.70 7.51 7.44
N ILE A 24 -3.05 6.69 6.45
CA ILE A 24 -4.38 6.07 6.33
C ILE A 24 -4.85 5.37 7.63
N PRO A 25 -4.02 4.57 8.34
CA PRO A 25 -4.47 3.97 9.60
C PRO A 25 -4.94 4.98 10.65
N VAL A 26 -4.32 6.17 10.69
CA VAL A 26 -4.68 7.25 11.62
C VAL A 26 -6.03 7.86 11.22
N ILE A 27 -6.28 8.03 9.91
CA ILE A 27 -7.58 8.48 9.41
C ILE A 27 -8.68 7.50 9.80
N PHE A 28 -8.44 6.18 9.62
CA PHE A 28 -9.39 5.15 10.04
C PHE A 28 -9.64 5.14 11.55
N GLU A 29 -8.63 5.39 12.36
CA GLU A 29 -8.75 5.44 13.82
C GLU A 29 -9.60 6.63 14.30
N HIS A 30 -9.42 7.81 13.71
CA HIS A 30 -10.13 9.02 14.14
C HIS A 30 -11.48 9.26 13.45
N GLU A 31 -11.61 8.87 12.19
CA GLU A 31 -12.78 9.20 11.34
C GLU A 31 -13.56 7.95 10.90
N GLY A 32 -13.08 6.76 11.23
CA GLY A 32 -13.66 5.51 10.77
C GLY A 32 -13.51 5.29 9.27
N GLU A 33 -14.10 4.19 8.79
CA GLU A 33 -14.09 3.89 7.35
C GLU A 33 -14.88 4.93 6.54
N ASP A 34 -16.04 5.39 7.03
CA ASP A 34 -16.89 6.32 6.29
C ASP A 34 -16.20 7.68 6.04
N GLY A 35 -15.47 8.20 7.03
CA GLY A 35 -14.69 9.42 6.87
C GLY A 35 -13.55 9.27 5.86
N PHE A 36 -12.80 8.16 5.94
CA PHE A 36 -11.80 7.83 4.92
C PHE A 36 -12.43 7.75 3.52
N ARG A 37 -13.57 7.07 3.39
CA ARG A 37 -14.27 6.92 2.10
C ARG A 37 -14.75 8.26 1.53
N GLN A 38 -15.09 9.23 2.38
CA GLN A 38 -15.43 10.58 1.95
C GLN A 38 -14.23 11.31 1.35
N ARG A 39 -13.06 11.20 1.98
CA ARG A 39 -11.80 11.75 1.44
C ARG A 39 -11.36 11.05 0.16
N GLU A 40 -11.54 9.73 0.10
CA GLU A 40 -11.27 8.93 -1.09
C GLU A 40 -12.15 9.39 -2.26
N ALA A 41 -13.45 9.58 -2.04
CA ALA A 41 -14.36 10.05 -3.08
C ALA A 41 -13.98 11.42 -3.64
N GLN A 42 -13.70 12.38 -2.76
CA GLN A 42 -13.23 13.71 -3.19
C GLN A 42 -11.93 13.61 -4.00
N THR A 43 -10.96 12.83 -3.51
CA THR A 43 -9.66 12.68 -4.17
C THR A 43 -9.79 12.01 -5.54
N ILE A 44 -10.62 10.97 -5.66
CA ILE A 44 -10.90 10.31 -6.93
C ILE A 44 -11.61 11.27 -7.90
N ASP A 45 -12.60 12.03 -7.46
CA ASP A 45 -13.27 13.03 -8.31
C ASP A 45 -12.27 14.03 -8.90
N GLU A 46 -11.40 14.61 -8.06
CA GLU A 46 -10.41 15.60 -8.50
C GLU A 46 -9.32 15.00 -9.40
N LEU A 47 -8.79 13.82 -9.06
CA LEU A 47 -7.73 13.18 -9.86
C LEU A 47 -8.24 12.71 -11.22
N THR A 48 -9.47 12.20 -11.29
CA THR A 48 -10.07 11.72 -12.55
C THR A 48 -10.39 12.84 -13.55
N GLN A 49 -10.45 14.10 -13.11
CA GLN A 49 -10.59 15.26 -14.02
C GLN A 49 -9.27 15.64 -14.70
N ARG A 50 -8.13 15.12 -14.23
CA ARG A 50 -6.82 15.41 -14.83
C ARG A 50 -6.63 14.60 -16.11
N SER A 51 -6.10 15.25 -17.13
CA SER A 51 -5.75 14.61 -18.40
C SER A 51 -4.30 14.15 -18.42
N GLY A 52 -4.03 13.08 -19.18
CA GLY A 52 -2.65 12.63 -19.42
C GLY A 52 -1.94 12.04 -18.20
N ILE A 53 -2.69 11.49 -17.24
CA ILE A 53 -2.14 10.84 -16.05
C ILE A 53 -2.30 9.31 -16.11
N VAL A 54 -1.60 8.62 -15.21
CA VAL A 54 -1.88 7.25 -14.79
C VAL A 54 -2.23 7.29 -13.32
N LEU A 55 -3.43 6.84 -12.98
CA LEU A 55 -3.95 6.83 -11.61
C LEU A 55 -3.99 5.40 -11.07
N ALA A 56 -3.31 5.14 -9.96
CA ALA A 56 -3.54 3.98 -9.12
C ALA A 56 -4.60 4.33 -8.07
N THR A 57 -5.65 3.52 -8.00
CA THR A 57 -6.76 3.73 -7.05
C THR A 57 -6.63 2.79 -5.85
N GLY A 58 -7.03 3.26 -4.68
CA GLY A 58 -7.20 2.44 -3.49
C GLY A 58 -8.14 1.26 -3.72
N GLY A 59 -7.90 0.14 -3.05
CA GLY A 59 -8.66 -1.10 -3.27
C GLY A 59 -10.13 -1.04 -2.84
N GLY A 60 -10.59 0.04 -2.20
CA GLY A 60 -11.99 0.25 -1.86
C GLY A 60 -12.67 1.37 -2.66
N ALA A 61 -11.95 2.02 -3.57
CA ALA A 61 -12.48 3.14 -4.36
C ALA A 61 -13.76 2.75 -5.12
N VAL A 62 -13.87 1.51 -5.59
CA VAL A 62 -15.05 1.01 -6.33
C VAL A 62 -16.30 0.81 -5.48
N LEU A 63 -16.22 0.87 -4.14
CA LEU A 63 -17.38 0.64 -3.27
C LEU A 63 -18.45 1.73 -3.46
N ARG A 64 -18.03 2.98 -3.67
CA ARG A 64 -18.95 4.09 -3.92
C ARG A 64 -19.31 4.19 -5.39
N ALA A 65 -20.61 4.32 -5.67
CA ALA A 65 -21.12 4.41 -7.03
C ALA A 65 -20.60 5.65 -7.77
N GLU A 66 -20.46 6.80 -7.08
CA GLU A 66 -19.90 8.03 -7.63
C GLU A 66 -18.47 7.85 -8.14
N ASN A 67 -17.63 7.10 -7.41
CA ASN A 67 -16.27 6.80 -7.84
C ASN A 67 -16.27 5.92 -9.08
N ARG A 68 -17.12 4.88 -9.12
CA ARG A 68 -17.24 4.01 -10.29
C ARG A 68 -17.62 4.82 -11.54
N GLU A 69 -18.60 5.72 -11.41
CA GLU A 69 -19.03 6.58 -12.51
C GLU A 69 -17.92 7.52 -12.98
N ASN A 70 -17.24 8.20 -12.05
CA ASN A 70 -16.14 9.11 -12.36
C ASN A 70 -14.96 8.39 -13.04
N ILE A 71 -14.55 7.24 -12.51
CA ILE A 71 -13.44 6.44 -13.05
C ILE A 71 -13.78 5.91 -14.46
N LYS A 72 -15.03 5.47 -14.67
CA LYS A 72 -15.48 4.90 -15.95
C LYS A 72 -15.72 5.96 -17.03
N SER A 73 -16.30 7.09 -16.67
CA SER A 73 -16.66 8.15 -17.63
C SER A 73 -15.48 9.03 -18.04
N ARG A 74 -14.43 9.13 -17.22
CA ARG A 74 -13.31 10.07 -17.41
C ARG A 74 -11.98 9.39 -17.74
N GLY A 75 -11.94 8.06 -17.82
CA GLY A 75 -10.69 7.34 -18.05
C GLY A 75 -10.86 5.95 -18.65
N THR A 76 -9.74 5.33 -18.96
CA THR A 76 -9.66 3.92 -19.33
C THR A 76 -9.28 3.10 -18.10
N VAL A 77 -10.11 2.13 -17.76
CA VAL A 77 -9.97 1.37 -16.51
C VAL A 77 -9.33 0.02 -16.80
N VAL A 78 -8.19 -0.24 -16.15
CA VAL A 78 -7.50 -1.52 -16.23
C VAL A 78 -7.60 -2.22 -14.88
N TYR A 79 -8.38 -3.29 -14.81
CA TYR A 79 -8.46 -4.13 -13.63
C TYR A 79 -7.36 -5.20 -13.65
N LEU A 80 -6.39 -5.04 -12.76
CA LEU A 80 -5.33 -6.01 -12.50
C LEU A 80 -5.83 -7.09 -11.56
N ARG A 81 -6.46 -8.14 -12.12
CA ARG A 81 -7.03 -9.23 -11.36
C ARG A 81 -5.94 -10.16 -10.83
N ALA A 82 -5.96 -10.41 -9.53
CA ALA A 82 -5.07 -11.34 -8.86
C ALA A 82 -5.90 -12.32 -8.05
N ASN A 83 -5.47 -13.57 -7.95
CA ASN A 83 -6.16 -14.50 -7.05
C ASN A 83 -5.90 -14.08 -5.57
N PRO A 84 -6.84 -14.35 -4.65
CA PRO A 84 -6.70 -13.96 -3.24
C PRO A 84 -5.44 -14.50 -2.56
N HIS A 85 -4.98 -15.68 -2.95
CA HIS A 85 -3.77 -16.30 -2.39
C HIS A 85 -2.50 -15.49 -2.72
N ASP A 86 -2.35 -15.02 -3.97
CA ASP A 86 -1.25 -14.18 -4.40
C ASP A 86 -1.31 -12.80 -3.75
N LEU A 87 -2.51 -12.24 -3.59
CA LEU A 87 -2.71 -11.00 -2.84
C LEU A 87 -2.27 -11.14 -1.39
N TRP A 88 -2.62 -12.27 -0.74
CA TRP A 88 -2.19 -12.55 0.63
C TRP A 88 -0.67 -12.66 0.74
N LEU A 89 -0.01 -13.39 -0.15
CA LEU A 89 1.46 -13.51 -0.15
C LEU A 89 2.16 -12.15 -0.24
N ARG A 90 1.61 -11.23 -1.04
CA ARG A 90 2.16 -9.87 -1.25
C ARG A 90 1.87 -8.93 -0.07
N THR A 91 0.72 -9.08 0.58
CA THR A 91 0.22 -8.09 1.56
C THR A 91 0.39 -8.51 3.03
N ARG A 92 0.68 -9.77 3.32
CA ARG A 92 0.74 -10.32 4.70
C ARG A 92 1.73 -9.63 5.66
N ARG A 93 2.69 -8.84 5.17
CA ARG A 93 3.66 -8.09 5.99
C ARG A 93 3.40 -6.58 6.01
N ASP A 94 2.38 -6.12 5.30
CA ASP A 94 2.05 -4.71 5.14
C ASP A 94 1.12 -4.23 6.26
N LYS A 95 1.65 -3.36 7.14
CA LYS A 95 0.92 -2.77 8.27
C LYS A 95 0.08 -1.56 7.88
N ASN A 96 0.24 -1.02 6.68
CA ASN A 96 -0.52 0.16 6.21
C ASN A 96 -1.89 -0.22 5.64
N ARG A 97 -2.34 -1.46 5.86
CA ARG A 97 -3.63 -1.98 5.37
C ARG A 97 -4.56 -2.27 6.55
N PRO A 98 -5.34 -1.28 7.03
CA PRO A 98 -6.21 -1.44 8.20
C PRO A 98 -7.17 -2.62 8.09
N LEU A 99 -7.77 -2.81 6.91
CA LEU A 99 -8.73 -3.90 6.67
C LEU A 99 -8.12 -5.31 6.74
N LEU A 100 -6.79 -5.44 6.70
CA LEU A 100 -6.10 -6.73 6.81
C LEU A 100 -5.47 -6.97 8.18
N GLN A 101 -5.58 -6.03 9.12
CA GLN A 101 -5.11 -6.19 10.51
C GLN A 101 -6.15 -6.98 11.33
N THR A 102 -6.44 -8.20 10.90
CA THR A 102 -7.42 -9.10 11.52
C THR A 102 -6.78 -10.43 11.91
N ALA A 103 -7.46 -11.24 12.72
CA ALA A 103 -6.97 -12.57 13.13
C ALA A 103 -6.74 -13.52 11.94
N ASP A 104 -7.55 -13.42 10.87
CA ASP A 104 -7.38 -14.19 9.63
C ASP A 104 -7.39 -13.26 8.39
N PRO A 105 -6.23 -12.67 8.04
CA PRO A 105 -6.12 -11.79 6.87
C PRO A 105 -6.42 -12.49 5.55
N ARG A 106 -6.25 -13.82 5.47
CA ARG A 106 -6.51 -14.58 4.25
C ARG A 106 -8.01 -14.69 4.02
N ALA A 107 -8.77 -15.13 5.02
CA ALA A 107 -10.22 -15.18 4.92
C ALA A 107 -10.80 -13.79 4.62
N ARG A 108 -10.25 -12.73 5.24
CA ARG A 108 -10.67 -11.37 4.94
C ARG A 108 -10.40 -10.96 3.49
N LEU A 109 -9.25 -11.32 2.91
CA LEU A 109 -8.97 -11.07 1.49
C LEU A 109 -9.93 -11.82 0.57
N GLU A 110 -10.28 -13.06 0.89
CA GLU A 110 -11.24 -13.85 0.10
C GLU A 110 -12.64 -13.20 0.12
N GLN A 111 -13.10 -12.71 1.27
CA GLN A 111 -14.34 -11.94 1.39
C GLN A 111 -14.30 -10.65 0.57
N LEU A 112 -13.24 -9.85 0.74
CA LEU A 112 -13.05 -8.60 0.00
C LEU A 112 -13.03 -8.83 -1.51
N PHE A 113 -12.44 -9.94 -1.97
CA PHE A 113 -12.45 -10.32 -3.37
C PHE A 113 -13.87 -10.63 -3.86
N GLN A 114 -14.64 -11.42 -3.11
CA GLN A 114 -16.03 -11.75 -3.45
C GLN A 114 -16.94 -10.51 -3.50
N GLU A 115 -16.77 -9.59 -2.56
CA GLU A 115 -17.52 -8.33 -2.50
C GLU A 115 -17.20 -7.40 -3.68
N ARG A 116 -15.93 -7.37 -4.12
CA ARG A 116 -15.43 -6.32 -5.02
C ARG A 116 -15.18 -6.76 -6.45
N ASP A 117 -15.00 -8.05 -6.75
CA ASP A 117 -14.66 -8.54 -8.11
C ASP A 117 -15.72 -8.13 -9.15
N ALA A 118 -17.01 -8.20 -8.79
CA ALA A 118 -18.10 -7.76 -9.67
C ALA A 118 -18.01 -6.25 -9.98
N LEU A 119 -17.75 -5.43 -8.96
CA LEU A 119 -17.62 -3.97 -9.10
C LEU A 119 -16.39 -3.58 -9.93
N TYR A 120 -15.26 -4.27 -9.72
CA TYR A 120 -14.08 -4.07 -10.55
C TYR A 120 -14.35 -4.39 -12.02
N ARG A 121 -15.03 -5.51 -12.30
CA ARG A 121 -15.39 -5.92 -13.66
C ARG A 121 -16.37 -4.95 -14.32
N GLU A 122 -17.33 -4.41 -13.57
CA GLU A 122 -18.31 -3.44 -14.05
C GLU A 122 -17.65 -2.14 -14.55
N CYS A 123 -16.57 -1.72 -13.87
CA CYS A 123 -15.82 -0.52 -14.21
C CYS A 123 -14.77 -0.75 -15.29
N ALA A 124 -14.23 -1.97 -15.37
CA ALA A 124 -13.06 -2.28 -16.19
C ALA A 124 -13.35 -2.17 -17.70
N THR A 125 -12.50 -1.42 -18.40
CA THR A 125 -12.37 -1.53 -19.86
C THR A 125 -11.58 -2.78 -20.22
N PHE A 126 -10.53 -3.09 -19.46
CA PHE A 126 -9.70 -4.28 -19.62
C PHE A 126 -9.52 -5.01 -18.29
N VAL A 127 -9.61 -6.33 -18.33
CA VAL A 127 -9.29 -7.20 -17.18
C VAL A 127 -8.04 -8.00 -17.52
N ILE A 128 -6.99 -7.87 -16.70
CA ILE A 128 -5.70 -8.51 -16.91
C ILE A 128 -5.34 -9.34 -15.69
N GLU A 129 -5.14 -10.65 -15.88
CA GLU A 129 -4.74 -11.58 -14.83
C GLU A 129 -3.24 -11.43 -14.50
N THR A 130 -2.90 -11.28 -13.22
CA THR A 130 -1.55 -10.91 -12.75
C THR A 130 -0.73 -12.07 -12.15
N GLY A 131 -1.16 -13.32 -12.35
CA GLY A 131 -0.67 -14.48 -11.58
C GLY A 131 0.78 -14.95 -11.82
N ARG A 132 1.35 -14.76 -13.00
CA ARG A 132 2.73 -15.24 -13.34
C ARG A 132 3.70 -14.23 -13.99
N PRO A 133 3.28 -13.17 -14.69
CA PRO A 133 4.22 -12.32 -15.40
C PRO A 133 5.01 -11.45 -14.42
N SER A 134 6.26 -11.13 -14.78
CA SER A 134 7.02 -10.06 -14.12
C SER A 134 6.28 -8.72 -14.27
N VAL A 135 6.62 -7.73 -13.43
CA VAL A 135 6.04 -6.38 -13.53
C VAL A 135 6.22 -5.81 -14.94
N ASN A 136 7.38 -6.03 -15.58
CA ASN A 136 7.64 -5.56 -16.95
C ASN A 136 6.73 -6.26 -17.96
N ALA A 137 6.56 -7.58 -17.86
CA ALA A 137 5.64 -8.31 -18.73
C ALA A 137 4.19 -7.83 -18.54
N LEU A 138 3.77 -7.57 -17.30
CA LEU A 138 2.44 -7.02 -17.01
C LEU A 138 2.25 -5.63 -17.63
N VAL A 139 3.24 -4.74 -17.49
CA VAL A 139 3.21 -3.41 -18.13
C VAL A 139 3.10 -3.53 -19.64
N ASN A 140 3.86 -4.42 -20.27
CA ASN A 140 3.84 -4.62 -21.72
C ASN A 140 2.47 -5.16 -22.20
N MET A 141 1.86 -6.10 -21.47
CA MET A 141 0.51 -6.58 -21.78
C MET A 141 -0.53 -5.46 -21.71
N VAL A 142 -0.45 -4.61 -20.68
CA VAL A 142 -1.35 -3.45 -20.55
C VAL A 142 -1.16 -2.49 -21.73
N LEU A 143 0.09 -2.13 -22.05
CA LEU A 143 0.41 -1.26 -23.18
C LEU A 143 -0.16 -1.79 -24.49
N MET A 144 0.07 -3.08 -24.77
CA MET A 144 -0.42 -3.73 -25.99
C MET A 144 -1.96 -3.65 -26.09
N GLN A 145 -2.69 -3.89 -24.99
CA GLN A 145 -4.15 -3.75 -24.98
C GLN A 145 -4.60 -2.32 -25.27
N LEU A 146 -3.94 -1.33 -24.67
CA LEU A 146 -4.24 0.08 -24.91
C LEU A 146 -3.92 0.51 -26.35
N GLU A 147 -2.83 0.01 -26.94
CA GLU A 147 -2.45 0.28 -28.33
C GLU A 147 -3.45 -0.32 -29.32
N MET A 148 -3.83 -1.59 -29.11
CA MET A 148 -4.82 -2.27 -29.96
C MET A 148 -6.20 -1.59 -29.91
N ALA A 149 -6.55 -0.98 -28.78
CA ALA A 149 -7.77 -0.22 -28.62
C ALA A 149 -7.68 1.24 -29.12
N GLY A 150 -6.52 1.67 -29.63
CA GLY A 150 -6.30 3.03 -30.12
C GLY A 150 -6.25 4.10 -29.03
N ILE A 151 -6.06 3.70 -27.76
CA ILE A 151 -6.06 4.59 -26.59
C ILE A 151 -4.69 5.25 -26.39
N VAL A 152 -3.62 4.53 -26.75
CA VAL A 152 -2.25 5.06 -26.78
C VAL A 152 -1.65 4.80 -28.16
N PRO A 153 -0.77 5.68 -28.67
CA PRO A 153 -0.13 5.49 -29.96
C PRO A 153 0.79 4.26 -29.92
N SER A 154 0.87 3.50 -31.02
CA SER A 154 1.67 2.27 -31.17
C SER A 154 3.18 2.45 -30.97
N ASN A 155 3.65 3.69 -30.85
CA ASN A 155 5.05 4.03 -30.62
C ASN A 155 5.35 4.29 -29.14
N ALA A 156 4.35 4.24 -28.25
CA ALA A 156 4.50 4.49 -26.83
C ALA A 156 5.34 3.41 -26.11
N GLY A 157 5.50 2.23 -26.70
CA GLY A 157 6.39 1.17 -26.21
C GLY A 157 7.89 1.37 -26.53
N ALA A 158 8.25 2.28 -27.44
CA ALA A 158 9.61 2.36 -28.00
C ALA A 158 10.61 3.21 -27.20
N HIS A 159 10.20 3.84 -26.09
CA HIS A 159 11.14 4.44 -25.16
C HIS A 159 11.66 3.38 -24.18
N ASP A 160 12.75 2.72 -24.56
CA ASP A 160 13.59 1.91 -23.66
C ASP A 160 15.01 2.49 -23.58
N ALA A 161 15.51 2.64 -22.36
CA ALA A 161 16.75 1.98 -21.99
C ALA A 161 16.61 1.41 -20.57
N PRO A 162 17.17 0.22 -20.29
CA PRO A 162 17.03 -0.49 -19.02
C PRO A 162 18.00 0.08 -17.99
N ASP A 163 17.54 0.24 -16.75
CA ASP A 163 18.42 0.42 -15.60
C ASP A 163 18.93 -0.97 -15.19
N ALA A 164 20.04 -1.35 -15.81
CA ALA A 164 20.80 -2.54 -15.49
C ALA A 164 22.10 -2.12 -14.79
N ALA A 165 22.01 -1.83 -13.49
CA ALA A 165 23.07 -1.91 -12.48
C ALA A 165 22.33 -1.64 -11.15
N GLU A 166 22.24 -2.54 -10.19
CA GLU A 166 23.35 -2.85 -9.29
C GLU A 166 22.99 -4.12 -8.48
N SER A 167 23.60 -5.25 -8.82
CA SER A 167 23.76 -6.39 -7.91
C SER A 167 25.03 -7.16 -8.32
N ALA A 168 26.14 -6.70 -7.76
CA ALA A 168 27.49 -7.28 -7.74
C ALA A 168 28.34 -6.21 -7.02
N GLN A 169 29.08 -6.41 -5.94
CA GLN A 169 29.71 -7.59 -5.37
C GLN A 169 29.95 -7.36 -3.86
N ALA A 170 30.05 -8.47 -3.13
CA ALA A 170 30.76 -8.52 -1.86
C ALA A 170 32.25 -8.27 -2.09
N GLU A 171 32.84 -7.30 -1.38
CA GLU A 171 34.27 -7.26 -1.08
C GLU A 171 34.45 -6.77 0.37
N THR A 172 34.78 -7.72 1.24
CA THR A 172 35.48 -7.46 2.51
C THR A 172 36.91 -7.01 2.22
N PRO A 173 37.45 -5.99 2.91
CA PRO A 173 38.88 -5.89 3.12
C PRO A 173 39.22 -6.40 4.52
N GLU A 174 39.88 -7.54 4.52
CA GLU A 174 40.77 -8.03 5.57
C GLU A 174 41.93 -7.03 5.72
N VAL A 175 42.11 -6.47 6.92
CA VAL A 175 43.37 -5.80 7.30
C VAL A 175 43.74 -6.30 8.70
N ALA A 176 44.76 -7.15 8.73
CA ALA A 176 45.50 -7.53 9.92
C ALA A 176 46.74 -6.63 10.10
N HIS A 177 47.27 -6.66 11.34
CA HIS A 177 48.47 -6.03 11.92
C HIS A 177 48.14 -4.88 12.90
N ASP A 178 48.69 -4.80 14.12
CA ASP A 178 49.54 -5.70 14.91
C ASP A 178 49.69 -5.09 16.33
N SER A 179 50.04 -5.95 17.30
CA SER A 179 50.80 -5.67 18.54
C SER A 179 50.17 -4.98 19.76
N ALA A 180 49.79 -5.85 20.71
CA ALA A 180 50.35 -6.05 22.07
C ALA A 180 50.44 -4.91 23.11
N HIS A 181 49.88 -5.16 24.31
CA HIS A 181 50.55 -5.13 25.64
C HIS A 181 49.57 -5.65 26.73
N HIS A 182 49.90 -6.76 27.43
CA HIS A 182 50.12 -6.87 28.90
C HIS A 182 48.98 -6.35 29.81
N ALA A 183 48.41 -7.02 30.82
CA ALA A 183 48.91 -8.05 31.73
C ALA A 183 47.76 -8.57 32.66
N THR A 184 47.78 -9.88 32.95
CA THR A 184 47.57 -10.61 34.22
C THR A 184 46.40 -10.31 35.22
N ALA A 185 45.61 -11.38 35.46
CA ALA A 185 45.26 -12.04 36.75
C ALA A 185 44.12 -11.58 37.70
N HIS A 186 43.41 -12.64 38.14
CA HIS A 186 42.61 -12.85 39.37
C HIS A 186 41.22 -12.19 39.38
N GLY A 187 40.10 -12.86 39.64
CA GLY A 187 39.83 -14.06 40.46
C GLY A 187 38.80 -13.65 41.52
N GLY A 188 37.65 -14.33 41.64
CA GLY A 188 36.73 -14.10 42.75
C GLY A 188 35.27 -14.47 42.49
N ASP A 189 34.89 -15.61 43.05
CA ASP A 189 33.52 -16.11 43.30
C ASP A 189 32.66 -15.18 44.19
N GLY A 190 31.35 -15.42 44.18
CA GLY A 190 30.35 -14.93 45.15
C GLY A 190 29.07 -14.47 44.44
N ASP A 191 28.06 -15.31 44.19
CA ASP A 191 27.13 -16.02 45.08
C ASP A 191 25.97 -15.16 45.66
N VAL A 192 24.78 -15.76 45.57
CA VAL A 192 23.46 -15.57 46.22
C VAL A 192 22.61 -14.28 46.10
N ALA A 193 21.31 -14.56 45.86
CA ALA A 193 20.12 -13.99 46.51
C ALA A 193 19.56 -12.64 46.01
N GLN A 194 18.25 -12.34 46.06
CA GLN A 194 16.98 -13.07 46.22
C GLN A 194 15.88 -11.97 46.15
N ALA A 195 14.68 -12.34 45.66
CA ALA A 195 13.33 -11.82 45.94
C ALA A 195 13.06 -10.33 46.28
N ASP A 196 12.04 -9.75 45.63
CA ASP A 196 10.74 -9.32 46.22
C ASP A 196 10.01 -8.37 45.23
N ARG A 197 8.74 -8.63 44.86
CA ARG A 197 7.48 -8.01 45.36
C ARG A 197 7.45 -6.49 45.16
N ASP A 198 6.37 -5.80 44.83
CA ASP A 198 4.94 -6.06 44.66
C ASP A 198 4.35 -4.78 43.99
N GLU A 199 3.03 -4.77 43.79
CA GLU A 199 2.14 -3.61 43.66
C GLU A 199 1.72 -3.13 42.26
N ALA A 200 0.56 -3.67 41.88
CA ALA A 200 -0.43 -3.06 41.03
C ALA A 200 -0.95 -1.74 41.62
N LEU A 201 -1.14 -0.72 40.78
CA LEU A 201 -2.09 0.36 41.05
C LEU A 201 -3.16 0.38 39.95
N GLN A 202 -4.37 0.02 40.38
CA GLN A 202 -5.64 0.31 39.73
C GLN A 202 -6.05 1.75 40.00
N THR A 203 -6.34 2.52 38.96
CA THR A 203 -7.24 3.69 39.05
C THR A 203 -8.05 3.84 37.78
N ALA A 204 -9.37 3.73 37.91
CA ALA A 204 -10.39 4.20 36.98
C ALA A 204 -11.62 4.63 37.81
N PRO A 205 -12.58 5.42 37.31
CA PRO A 205 -12.58 6.38 36.19
C PRO A 205 -13.11 7.78 36.60
N VAL A 206 -12.95 8.79 35.73
CA VAL A 206 -13.61 10.11 35.85
C VAL A 206 -14.78 10.20 34.86
N PRO A 207 -15.99 10.62 35.26
CA PRO A 207 -17.14 10.74 34.35
C PRO A 207 -17.14 12.05 33.54
N PRO A 208 -17.67 12.06 32.30
CA PRO A 208 -17.77 13.28 31.51
C PRO A 208 -19.02 14.12 31.87
N THR A 209 -18.83 15.45 31.93
CA THR A 209 -19.90 16.46 31.99
C THR A 209 -20.59 16.64 30.63
N PRO A 210 -21.90 16.93 30.59
CA PRO A 210 -22.61 17.19 29.35
C PRO A 210 -22.39 18.64 28.92
N ASP A 211 -22.01 18.88 27.66
CA ASP A 211 -22.03 20.23 27.10
C ASP A 211 -23.02 20.36 25.95
N THR A 212 -23.74 21.47 26.07
CA THR A 212 -24.95 21.91 25.40
C THR A 212 -24.64 22.55 24.05
N PHE A 213 -25.31 22.10 22.99
CA PHE A 213 -25.38 22.83 21.72
C PHE A 213 -26.51 23.87 21.74
N PRO A 214 -26.28 25.11 21.25
CA PRO A 214 -27.33 25.93 20.67
C PRO A 214 -27.29 25.89 19.13
N ARG A 215 -28.47 26.20 18.58
CA ARG A 215 -28.93 26.09 17.18
C ARG A 215 -28.23 27.01 16.19
#